data_AF-A0A947YS55-F1
#
_entry.id   AF-A0A947YS55-F1
#
_cell.length_a   1.000
_cell.length_b   1.000
_cell.length_c   1.000
_cell.angle_alpha   90.00
_cell.angle_beta   90.00
_cell.angle_gamma   90.00
#
_symmetry.space_group_name_H-M   'P 1'
#
loop_
_entity.id
_entity.type
_entity.pdbx_description
1 polymer ?
#
loop_
_entity_poly.entity_id
_entity_poly.type
_entity_poly.pdbx_seq_one_letter_code
_entity_poly.pdbx_strand_id
1 'polypeptide(L)' 'MDDTEIRIKGIEVLNQALGASSALRFLSLFHREPTDYVEISRRLYEGQTVEEIFKRAKKHWKE' A
#
# COMPACT_ATOMS: atom_id res chain seq x y z
N MET A 1 12.50 -2.55 5.52
CA MET A 1 11.76 -1.41 6.05
C MET A 1 10.96 -1.90 7.22
N ASP A 2 11.14 -1.31 8.38
CA ASP A 2 10.27 -1.57 9.52
C ASP A 2 8.93 -0.82 9.38
N ASP A 3 8.01 -1.09 10.29
CA ASP A 3 6.67 -0.48 10.28
C ASP A 3 6.70 1.05 10.39
N THR A 4 7.70 1.61 11.07
CA THR A 4 7.86 3.06 11.24
C THR A 4 8.28 3.70 9.92
N GLU A 5 9.28 3.12 9.26
CA GLU A 5 9.74 3.56 7.94
C GLU A 5 8.63 3.46 6.89
N ILE A 6 7.82 2.39 6.92
CA ILE A 6 6.66 2.21 6.04
C ILE A 6 5.64 3.34 6.23
N ARG A 7 5.32 3.68 7.48
CA ARG A 7 4.35 4.75 7.79
C ARG A 7 4.84 6.12 7.35
N ILE A 8 6.09 6.48 7.67
CA ILE A 8 6.67 7.77 7.29
C ILE A 8 6.66 7.93 5.77
N LYS A 9 7.21 6.93 5.06
CA LYS A 9 7.27 6.97 3.60
C LYS A 9 5.90 6.97 2.95
N GLY A 10 4.93 6.25 3.52
CA GLY A 10 3.54 6.26 3.07
C GLY A 10 2.90 7.65 3.18
N ILE A 11 3.10 8.34 4.30
CA ILE A 11 2.59 9.71 4.50
C ILE A 11 3.20 10.68 3.49
N GLU A 12 4.51 10.60 3.26
CA GLU A 12 5.21 11.46 2.29
C GLU A 12 4.66 11.27 0.87
N VAL A 13 4.52 10.02 0.42
CA VAL A 13 3.98 9.71 -0.92
C VAL A 13 2.54 10.20 -1.06
N LEU A 14 1.70 10.01 -0.04
CA LEU A 14 0.33 10.51 -0.05
C LEU A 14 0.27 12.04 -0.12
N ASN A 15 1.11 12.74 0.65
CA ASN A 15 1.16 14.20 0.63
C ASN A 15 1.62 14.73 -0.73
N GLN A 16 2.63 14.09 -1.35
CA GLN A 16 3.11 14.47 -2.68
C GLN A 16 2.07 14.22 -3.76
N ALA A 17 1.33 13.11 -3.70
CA ALA A 17 0.36 12.74 -4.73
C ALA A 17 -0.99 13.48 -4.61
N LEU A 18 -1.44 13.75 -3.37
CA LEU A 18 -2.81 14.22 -3.11
C LEU A 18 -2.88 15.62 -2.49
N GLY A 19 -1.77 16.12 -1.93
CA GLY A 19 -1.73 17.29 -1.05
C GLY A 19 -2.21 17.00 0.37
N ALA A 20 -1.83 17.86 1.32
CA ALA A 20 -1.97 17.60 2.76
C ALA A 20 -3.42 17.29 3.20
N SER A 21 -4.40 18.06 2.72
CA SER A 21 -5.82 17.88 3.10
C SER A 21 -6.37 16.53 2.61
N SER A 22 -6.14 16.19 1.35
CA SER A 22 -6.62 14.94 0.75
C SER A 22 -5.88 13.73 1.31
N ALA A 23 -4.58 13.85 1.61
CA ALA A 23 -3.80 12.80 2.26
C ALA A 23 -4.35 12.45 3.65
N LEU A 24 -4.68 13.46 4.47
CA LEU A 24 -5.32 13.25 5.76
C LEU A 24 -6.72 12.62 5.61
N ARG A 25 -7.52 13.09 4.65
CA ARG A 25 -8.84 12.49 4.36
C ARG A 25 -8.70 11.03 3.96
N PHE A 26 -7.75 10.70 3.08
CA PHE A 26 -7.47 9.33 2.66
C PHE A 26 -7.17 8.43 3.86
N LEU A 27 -6.26 8.83 4.75
CA LEU A 27 -5.95 8.04 5.96
C LEU A 27 -7.18 7.85 6.86
N SER A 28 -8.05 8.86 6.96
CA SER A 28 -9.29 8.74 7.76
C SER A 28 -10.32 7.75 7.18
N LEU A 29 -10.30 7.49 5.87
CA LEU A 29 -11.22 6.54 5.24
C LEU A 29 -10.94 5.11 5.72
N PHE A 30 -9.67 4.74 5.89
CA PHE A 30 -9.27 3.42 6.41
C PHE A 30 -9.73 3.17 7.85
N HIS A 31 -9.98 4.24 8.63
CA HIS A 31 -10.49 4.10 9.99
C HIS A 31 -12.03 3.99 10.04
N ARG A 32 -12.72 4.55 9.05
CA ARG A 32 -14.19 4.66 9.04
C ARG A 32 -14.87 3.53 8.29
N GLU A 33 -14.21 3.00 7.26
CA GLU A 33 -14.76 1.96 6.40
C GLU A 33 -13.92 0.68 6.50
N PRO A 34 -14.56 -0.51 6.53
CA PRO A 34 -13.82 -1.76 6.44
C PRO A 34 -13.03 -1.76 5.13
N THR A 35 -11.72 -1.91 5.26
CA THR A 35 -10.81 -1.91 4.12
C THR A 35 -10.92 -3.25 3.39
N ASP A 36 -11.36 -3.23 2.13
CA ASP A 36 -11.37 -4.42 1.28
C ASP A 36 -9.95 -4.72 0.78
N TYR A 37 -9.20 -5.46 1.59
CA TYR A 37 -7.84 -5.87 1.24
C TYR A 37 -7.78 -6.81 0.03
N VAL A 38 -8.89 -7.47 -0.35
CA VAL A 38 -8.94 -8.33 -1.54
C VAL A 38 -8.96 -7.46 -2.80
N GLU A 39 -9.80 -6.43 -2.83
CA GLU A 39 -9.83 -5.46 -3.92
C GLU A 39 -8.50 -4.71 -4.06
N ILE A 40 -7.93 -4.27 -2.93
CA ILE A 40 -6.62 -3.59 -2.92
C ILE A 40 -5.53 -4.50 -3.47
N SER A 41 -5.46 -5.74 -2.99
CA SER A 41 -4.51 -6.74 -3.49
C SER A 41 -4.66 -6.94 -5.00
N ARG A 42 -5.90 -7.10 -5.49
CA ARG A 42 -6.18 -7.27 -6.92
C ARG A 42 -5.61 -6.12 -7.75
N ARG A 43 -5.82 -4.87 -7.32
CA ARG A 43 -5.28 -3.68 -8.03
C ARG A 43 -3.77 -3.58 -7.95
N LEU A 44 -3.17 -3.93 -6.80
CA LEU A 44 -1.71 -3.89 -6.62
C LEU A 44 -0.97 -4.88 -7.52
N TYR A 45 -1.63 -5.96 -7.93
CA TYR A 45 -1.07 -7.01 -8.78
C TYR A 45 -1.75 -7.09 -10.15
N GLU A 46 -2.52 -6.08 -10.53
CA GLU A 46 -3.20 -6.05 -11.81
C GLU A 46 -2.20 -6.18 -12.97
N GLY A 47 -2.52 -7.04 -13.94
CA GLY A 47 -1.63 -7.33 -15.08
C GLY A 47 -0.46 -8.26 -14.76
N GLN A 48 -0.39 -8.83 -13.55
CA GLN A 48 0.64 -9.80 -13.16
C GLN A 48 0.05 -11.21 -13.03
N THR A 49 0.81 -12.21 -13.45
CA THR A 49 0.54 -13.62 -13.17
C THR A 49 0.92 -13.99 -11.73
N VAL A 50 0.35 -15.08 -11.21
CA VAL A 50 0.66 -15.59 -9.86
C VAL A 50 2.15 -15.89 -9.72
N GLU A 51 2.77 -16.43 -10.76
CA GLU A 51 4.18 -16.76 -10.83
C GLU A 51 5.06 -15.51 -10.70
N GLU A 52 4.69 -14.40 -11.34
CA GLU A 52 5.42 -13.13 -11.27
C GLU A 52 5.31 -12.49 -9.88
N ILE A 53 4.11 -12.53 -9.29
CA ILE A 53 3.87 -12.06 -7.92
C ILE A 53 4.74 -12.85 -6.95
N PHE A 54 4.75 -14.18 -7.07
CA PHE A 54 5.51 -15.07 -6.20
C PHE A 54 7.02 -14.87 -6.34
N LYS A 55 7.52 -14.73 -7.58
CA LYS A 55 8.94 -14.45 -7.84
C LYS A 55 9.39 -13.11 -7.22
N ARG A 56 8.55 -12.07 -7.27
CA ARG A 56 8.81 -10.78 -6.62
C ARG A 56 8.81 -10.91 -5.10
N ALA A 57 7.80 -11.59 -4.55
CA ALA A 57 7.68 -11.79 -3.11
C ALA A 57 8.92 -12.51 -2.54
N LYS A 58 9.38 -13.60 -3.19
CA LYS A 58 10.59 -14.34 -2.80
C LYS A 58 11.85 -13.48 -2.78
N LYS A 59 11.97 -12.47 -3.66
CA LYS A 59 13.14 -11.58 -3.69
C LYS A 59 13.22 -10.66 -2.48
N HIS A 60 12.09 -10.35 -1.86
CA HIS A 60 11.98 -9.42 -0.73
C HIS A 60 11.65 -10.11 0.60
N TRP A 61 11.40 -11.42 0.58
CA TRP A 61 11.23 -12.24 1.76
C TRP A 61 12.60 -12.41 2.45
N LYS A 62 12.79 -11.76 3.59
CA LYS A 62 13.87 -12.11 4.52
C LYS A 62 13.29 -13.12 5.51
N GLU A 63 13.98 -14.25 5.68
CA GLU A 63 13.78 -15.16 6.82
C GLU A 63 14.03 -14.46 8.16
#